data_AF-A0A2D8YTE7-F1
#
_entry.id   AF-A0A2D8YTE7-F1
#
_cell.length_a   1.000
_cell.length_b   1.000
_cell.length_c   1.000
_cell.angle_alpha   90.00
_cell.angle_beta   90.00
_cell.angle_gamma   90.00
#
_symmetry.space_group_name_H-M   'P 1'
#
loop_
_entity.id
_entity.type
_entity.pdbx_description
1 polymer ?
#
loop_
_entity_poly.entity_id
_entity_poly.type
_entity_poly.pdbx_seq_one_letter_code
_entity_poly.pdbx_strand_id
1 'polypeptide(L)'
;MDSLRDAGVQLGTALTGFSDHFIGLSAALAGVGILSMALLQLIKDLFPVRMWFQCMMLRRWLRGRVSKAVRHELKLEPSEEPLAEMAEQMLIGLAMDGDRTALLSLPIEKLAGQINVGSQAVIEYPDRYRACLIVLAGGADTNDLLTLLGLSGSEDASRRDDGVEEKAIRPSEVDQAYIDAKRRVAAHIQRSLDVFQIRVTLRWEWLMKSLSIAFSILVIFLLVATFLPTAIDNTSEKITWILIATIGGFVAPVARDLVASLQKIRGRGT
;
A
#
# COMPACT_ATOMS: atom_id res chain seq x y z
N MET A 1 8.01 -8.58 66.22
CA MET A 1 8.06 -7.32 65.44
C MET A 1 9.28 -7.26 64.52
N ASP A 2 10.41 -7.88 64.88
CA ASP A 2 11.63 -7.85 64.06
C ASP A 2 11.49 -8.53 62.67
N SER A 3 10.75 -9.64 62.57
CA SER A 3 10.51 -10.32 61.29
C SER A 3 9.80 -9.45 60.23
N LEU A 4 8.90 -8.55 60.62
CA LEU A 4 8.24 -7.62 59.68
C LEU A 4 9.17 -6.49 59.23
N ARG A 5 10.09 -6.08 60.11
CA ARG A 5 11.10 -5.06 59.80
C ARG A 5 12.14 -5.60 58.82
N ASP A 6 12.56 -6.85 59.00
CA ASP A 6 13.51 -7.51 58.10
C ASP A 6 12.91 -7.77 56.72
N ALA A 7 11.63 -8.18 56.64
CA ALA A 7 10.92 -8.33 55.37
C ALA A 7 10.80 -7.00 54.61
N GLY A 8 10.57 -5.88 55.32
CA GLY A 8 10.52 -4.55 54.71
C GLY A 8 11.86 -4.11 54.12
N VAL A 9 12.97 -4.39 54.80
CA VAL A 9 14.32 -4.08 54.30
C VAL A 9 14.67 -4.95 53.08
N GLN A 10 14.35 -6.24 53.11
CA GLN A 10 14.57 -7.14 51.96
C GLN A 10 13.74 -6.75 50.73
N LEU A 11 12.49 -6.30 50.93
CA LEU A 11 11.67 -5.79 49.85
C LEU A 11 12.27 -4.49 49.26
N GLY A 12 12.76 -3.59 50.10
CA GLY A 12 13.40 -2.34 49.67
C GLY A 12 14.68 -2.57 48.84
N THR A 13 15.53 -3.50 49.27
CA THR A 13 16.75 -3.85 48.52
C THR A 13 16.44 -4.60 47.22
N ALA A 14 15.42 -5.47 47.21
CA ALA A 14 14.96 -6.12 45.98
C ALA A 14 14.38 -5.11 44.97
N LEU A 15 13.58 -4.15 45.43
CA LEU A 15 12.98 -3.12 44.57
C LEU A 15 14.03 -2.16 43.98
N THR A 16 15.03 -1.76 44.76
CA THR A 16 16.13 -0.91 44.28
C THR A 16 17.01 -1.67 43.28
N GLY A 17 17.40 -2.91 43.60
CA GLY A 17 18.16 -3.75 42.67
C GLY A 17 17.43 -4.02 41.34
N PHE A 18 16.11 -4.24 41.40
CA PHE A 18 15.27 -4.36 40.22
C PHE A 18 15.23 -3.06 39.40
N SER A 19 15.07 -1.90 40.07
CA SER A 19 15.05 -0.59 39.41
C SER A 19 16.34 -0.30 38.64
N ASP A 20 17.50 -0.53 39.25
CA ASP A 20 18.80 -0.22 38.62
C ASP A 20 19.05 -1.09 37.37
N HIS A 21 18.71 -2.39 37.45
CA HIS A 21 18.77 -3.28 36.28
C HIS A 21 17.76 -2.88 35.21
N PHE A 22 16.54 -2.51 35.61
CA PHE A 22 15.49 -2.13 34.70
C PHE A 22 15.82 -0.83 33.94
N ILE A 23 16.41 0.17 34.61
CA ILE A 23 16.83 1.43 33.99
C ILE A 23 17.95 1.17 32.98
N GLY A 24 18.98 0.39 33.35
CA GLY A 24 20.07 0.02 32.44
C GLY A 24 19.58 -0.72 31.20
N LEU A 25 18.71 -1.71 31.39
CA LEU A 25 18.11 -2.48 30.29
C LEU A 25 17.25 -1.57 29.40
N SER A 26 16.44 -0.69 29.99
CA SER A 26 15.59 0.24 29.25
C SER A 26 16.41 1.23 28.42
N ALA A 27 17.50 1.76 28.98
CA ALA A 27 18.40 2.66 28.26
C ALA A 27 19.11 1.95 27.09
N ALA A 28 19.56 0.71 27.29
CA ALA A 28 20.13 -0.11 26.23
C ALA A 28 19.11 -0.40 25.11
N LEU A 29 17.89 -0.81 25.48
CA LEU A 29 16.82 -1.07 24.52
C LEU A 29 16.41 0.19 23.75
N ALA A 30 16.37 1.35 24.41
CA ALA A 30 16.13 2.63 23.76
C ALA A 30 17.23 2.97 22.75
N GLY A 31 18.51 2.77 23.11
CA GLY A 31 19.64 2.94 22.21
C GLY A 31 19.56 2.04 20.98
N VAL A 32 19.24 0.76 21.17
CA VAL A 32 19.02 -0.19 20.06
C VAL A 32 17.85 0.24 19.18
N GLY A 33 16.75 0.71 19.77
CA GLY A 33 15.60 1.23 19.03
C GLY A 33 15.95 2.44 18.15
N ILE A 34 16.70 3.39 18.69
CA ILE A 34 17.17 4.57 17.93
C ILE A 34 18.10 4.15 16.79
N LEU A 35 19.06 3.27 17.06
CA LEU A 35 20.00 2.79 16.05
C LEU A 35 19.29 2.00 14.93
N SER A 36 18.35 1.14 15.29
CA SER A 36 17.52 0.36 14.37
C SER A 36 16.71 1.28 13.45
N MET A 37 16.09 2.32 14.01
CA MET A 37 15.37 3.32 13.24
C MET A 37 16.30 4.10 12.29
N ALA A 38 17.48 4.53 12.77
CA ALA A 38 18.45 5.24 11.95
C ALA A 38 18.93 4.38 10.78
N LEU A 39 19.19 3.09 11.00
CA LEU A 39 19.59 2.20 9.91
C LEU A 39 18.46 1.92 8.93
N LEU A 40 17.23 1.72 9.40
CA LEU A 40 16.07 1.59 8.52
C LEU A 40 15.87 2.85 7.67
N GLN A 41 16.05 4.04 8.26
CA GLN A 41 16.02 5.31 7.53
C GLN A 41 17.10 5.32 6.45
N LEU A 42 18.34 4.98 6.82
CA LEU A 42 19.47 4.89 5.89
C LEU A 42 19.19 3.92 4.74
N ILE A 43 18.64 2.73 5.02
CA ILE A 43 18.27 1.74 3.99
C ILE A 43 17.21 2.32 3.05
N LYS A 44 16.20 3.02 3.58
CA LYS A 44 15.15 3.65 2.75
C LYS A 44 15.70 4.77 1.87
N ASP A 45 16.71 5.48 2.35
CA ASP A 45 17.30 6.62 1.64
C ASP A 45 18.34 6.16 0.61
N LEU A 46 19.04 5.05 0.87
CA LEU A 46 20.02 4.44 -0.04
C LEU A 46 19.37 3.62 -1.15
N PHE A 47 18.29 2.90 -0.86
CA PHE A 47 17.67 2.00 -1.81
C PHE A 47 16.32 2.54 -2.27
N PRO A 48 16.00 2.48 -3.59
CA PRO A 48 14.71 2.90 -4.12
C PRO A 48 13.60 1.87 -3.83
N VAL A 49 13.53 1.35 -2.59
CA VAL A 49 12.59 0.31 -2.14
C VAL A 49 11.15 0.73 -2.39
N ARG A 50 10.85 2.02 -2.14
CA ARG A 50 9.52 2.59 -2.39
C ARG A 50 9.16 2.50 -3.88
N MET A 51 10.08 2.91 -4.75
CA MET A 51 9.84 2.90 -6.20
C MET A 51 9.60 1.49 -6.71
N TRP A 52 10.41 0.53 -6.26
CA TRP A 52 10.25 -0.88 -6.61
C TRP A 52 8.91 -1.45 -6.11
N PHE A 53 8.56 -1.16 -4.86
CA PHE A 53 7.28 -1.58 -4.28
C PHE A 53 6.08 -0.99 -5.04
N GLN A 54 6.10 0.31 -5.33
CA GLN A 54 5.04 1.00 -6.08
C GLN A 54 4.93 0.46 -7.50
N CYS A 55 6.06 0.24 -8.19
CA CYS A 55 6.12 -0.42 -9.50
C CYS A 55 5.42 -1.78 -9.47
N MET A 56 5.78 -2.64 -8.51
CA MET A 56 5.20 -3.98 -8.36
C MET A 56 3.69 -3.90 -8.09
N MET A 57 3.28 -3.00 -7.20
CA MET A 57 1.87 -2.85 -6.83
C MET A 57 1.01 -2.31 -7.97
N LEU A 58 1.50 -1.30 -8.71
CA LEU A 58 0.82 -0.72 -9.87
C LEU A 58 0.63 -1.79 -10.96
N ARG A 59 1.70 -2.50 -11.32
CA ARG A 59 1.64 -3.60 -12.30
C ARG A 59 0.67 -4.70 -11.89
N ARG A 60 0.75 -5.14 -10.64
CA ARG A 60 -0.15 -6.17 -10.11
C ARG A 60 -1.61 -5.72 -10.14
N TRP A 61 -1.86 -4.44 -9.84
CA TRP A 61 -3.21 -3.87 -9.87
C TRP A 61 -3.76 -3.80 -11.30
N LEU A 62 -2.99 -3.27 -12.27
CA LEU A 62 -3.38 -3.19 -13.68
C LEU A 62 -3.62 -4.59 -14.27
N ARG A 63 -2.71 -5.55 -14.04
CA ARG A 63 -2.87 -6.93 -14.50
C ARG A 63 -4.13 -7.58 -13.91
N GLY A 64 -4.42 -7.35 -12.64
CA GLY A 64 -5.63 -7.85 -11.98
C GLY A 64 -6.94 -7.25 -12.50
N ARG A 65 -6.87 -6.15 -13.27
CA ARG A 65 -8.03 -5.46 -13.83
C ARG A 65 -8.35 -5.82 -15.28
N VAL A 66 -7.47 -6.53 -15.97
CA VAL A 66 -7.76 -7.05 -17.31
C VAL A 66 -8.91 -8.06 -17.20
N SER A 67 -10.15 -7.59 -17.36
CA SER A 67 -11.34 -8.40 -17.10
C SER A 67 -11.48 -9.50 -18.16
N LYS A 68 -11.97 -10.68 -17.75
CA LYS A 68 -12.27 -11.79 -18.67
C LYS A 68 -13.50 -11.50 -19.53
N ALA A 69 -14.43 -10.68 -19.06
CA ALA A 69 -15.68 -10.35 -19.76
C ALA A 69 -15.42 -9.48 -21.00
N VAL A 70 -14.60 -8.43 -20.85
CA VAL A 70 -14.26 -7.53 -21.96
C VAL A 70 -13.45 -8.24 -23.04
N ARG A 71 -12.70 -9.30 -22.70
CA ARG A 71 -12.01 -10.13 -23.70
C ARG A 71 -12.96 -10.90 -24.60
N HIS A 72 -14.04 -11.44 -24.03
CA HIS A 72 -14.98 -12.23 -24.81
C HIS A 72 -15.70 -11.36 -25.85
N GLU A 73 -16.06 -10.14 -25.45
CA GLU A 73 -16.77 -9.21 -26.34
C GLU A 73 -15.85 -8.51 -27.35
N LEU A 74 -14.63 -8.10 -26.96
CA LEU A 74 -13.71 -7.40 -27.87
C LEU A 74 -12.88 -8.33 -28.77
N LYS A 75 -13.01 -9.66 -28.64
CA LYS A 75 -12.23 -10.67 -29.39
C LYS A 75 -10.71 -10.39 -29.37
N LEU A 76 -10.21 -9.85 -28.26
CA LEU A 76 -8.78 -9.55 -28.11
C LEU A 76 -8.01 -10.88 -27.93
N GLU A 77 -6.94 -11.04 -28.71
CA GLU A 77 -5.99 -12.16 -28.60
C GLU A 77 -5.50 -12.36 -27.14
N PRO A 78 -5.21 -13.60 -26.72
CA PRO A 78 -5.22 -14.01 -25.32
C PRO A 78 -4.05 -13.53 -24.43
N SER A 79 -3.14 -12.68 -24.90
CA SER A 79 -2.01 -12.24 -24.07
C SER A 79 -2.43 -11.11 -23.11
N GLU A 80 -2.55 -11.44 -21.82
CA GLU A 80 -2.96 -10.49 -20.77
C GLU A 80 -1.90 -9.41 -20.47
N GLU A 81 -0.63 -9.78 -20.61
CA GLU A 81 0.52 -8.93 -20.30
C GLU A 81 0.64 -7.70 -21.19
N PRO A 82 0.54 -7.77 -22.53
CA PRO A 82 0.70 -6.59 -23.38
C PRO A 82 -0.34 -5.51 -23.10
N LEU A 83 -1.60 -5.87 -22.82
CA LEU A 83 -2.62 -4.85 -22.57
C LEU A 83 -2.37 -4.10 -21.26
N ALA A 84 -2.00 -4.81 -20.19
CA ALA A 84 -1.68 -4.19 -18.90
C ALA A 84 -0.42 -3.31 -19.00
N GLU A 85 0.58 -3.74 -19.76
CA GLU A 85 1.82 -2.97 -19.99
C GLU A 85 1.59 -1.74 -20.86
N MET A 86 0.79 -1.86 -21.92
CA MET A 86 0.35 -0.70 -22.72
C MET A 86 -0.43 0.30 -21.86
N ALA A 87 -1.36 -0.18 -21.02
CA ALA A 87 -2.10 0.67 -20.10
C ALA A 87 -1.18 1.34 -19.07
N GLU A 88 -0.17 0.64 -18.54
CA GLU A 88 0.85 1.21 -17.64
C GLU A 88 1.61 2.35 -18.34
N GLN A 89 2.12 2.10 -19.55
CA GLN A 89 2.88 3.09 -20.32
C GLN A 89 2.05 4.32 -20.68
N MET A 90 0.81 4.12 -21.15
CA MET A 90 -0.12 5.22 -21.46
C MET A 90 -0.43 6.03 -20.20
N LEU A 91 -0.68 5.38 -19.08
CA LEU A 91 -1.01 6.06 -17.83
C LEU A 91 0.18 6.87 -17.31
N ILE A 92 1.40 6.34 -17.41
CA ILE A 92 2.64 7.08 -17.08
C ILE A 92 2.81 8.28 -18.02
N GLY A 93 2.57 8.09 -19.31
CA GLY A 93 2.58 9.15 -20.32
C GLY A 93 1.63 10.29 -19.96
N LEU A 94 0.40 9.96 -19.58
CA LEU A 94 -0.63 10.94 -19.24
C LEU A 94 -0.39 11.61 -17.88
N ALA A 95 0.20 10.90 -16.93
CA ALA A 95 0.39 11.40 -15.57
C ALA A 95 1.66 12.25 -15.42
N MET A 96 2.77 11.87 -16.06
CA MET A 96 4.11 12.47 -15.85
C MET A 96 4.91 12.58 -17.15
N ASP A 97 4.25 12.75 -18.31
CA ASP A 97 4.91 12.92 -19.61
C ASP A 97 5.93 11.80 -19.96
N GLY A 98 5.64 10.58 -19.50
CA GLY A 98 6.49 9.42 -19.74
C GLY A 98 7.61 9.21 -18.71
N ASP A 99 7.83 10.14 -17.77
CA ASP A 99 8.83 9.97 -16.71
C ASP A 99 8.33 9.00 -15.62
N ARG A 100 8.58 7.72 -15.90
CA ARG A 100 8.27 6.61 -15.01
C ARG A 100 8.95 6.72 -13.65
N THR A 101 10.19 7.19 -13.62
CA THR A 101 10.99 7.25 -12.39
C THR A 101 10.47 8.38 -11.50
N ALA A 102 10.17 9.55 -12.08
CA ALA A 102 9.55 10.64 -11.35
C ALA A 102 8.21 10.19 -10.75
N LEU A 103 7.33 9.58 -11.55
CA LEU A 103 6.02 9.12 -11.08
C LEU A 103 6.12 8.15 -9.90
N LEU A 104 6.96 7.11 -10.02
CA LEU A 104 7.09 6.03 -9.03
C LEU A 104 7.99 6.40 -7.84
N SER A 105 8.63 7.57 -7.85
CA SER A 105 9.37 8.09 -6.69
C SER A 105 8.47 8.87 -5.73
N LEU A 106 7.27 9.26 -6.18
CA LEU A 106 6.35 10.10 -5.42
C LEU A 106 5.85 9.40 -4.13
N PRO A 107 5.49 10.18 -3.09
CA PRO A 107 4.62 9.69 -2.01
C PRO A 107 3.37 9.02 -2.55
N ILE A 108 2.85 7.99 -1.88
CA ILE A 108 1.74 7.14 -2.38
C ILE A 108 0.50 8.00 -2.69
N GLU A 109 0.25 9.03 -1.89
CA GLU A 109 -0.87 9.98 -2.06
C GLU A 109 -0.70 10.81 -3.34
N LYS A 110 0.53 11.27 -3.61
CA LYS A 110 0.85 12.02 -4.83
C LYS A 110 0.83 11.11 -6.06
N LEU A 111 1.34 9.88 -5.94
CA LEU A 111 1.24 8.86 -7.00
C LEU A 111 -0.23 8.62 -7.39
N ALA A 112 -1.10 8.38 -6.40
CA ALA A 112 -2.53 8.18 -6.62
C ALA A 112 -3.18 9.41 -7.27
N GLY A 113 -2.82 10.62 -6.81
CA GLY A 113 -3.27 11.87 -7.42
C GLY A 113 -2.88 12.01 -8.90
N GLN A 114 -1.63 11.70 -9.25
CA GLN A 114 -1.15 11.76 -10.65
C GLN A 114 -1.79 10.68 -11.53
N ILE A 115 -1.97 9.46 -11.02
CA ILE A 115 -2.72 8.41 -11.71
C ILE A 115 -4.17 8.86 -11.96
N ASN A 116 -4.81 9.52 -10.98
CA ASN A 116 -6.15 10.04 -11.13
C ASN A 116 -6.24 11.08 -12.26
N VAL A 117 -5.28 12.03 -12.32
CA VAL A 117 -5.18 12.98 -13.45
C VAL A 117 -5.06 12.24 -14.78
N GLY A 118 -4.15 11.26 -14.88
CA GLY A 118 -4.02 10.45 -16.09
C GLY A 118 -5.32 9.71 -16.46
N SER A 119 -6.03 9.17 -15.47
CA SER A 119 -7.31 8.48 -15.70
C SER A 119 -8.43 9.40 -16.19
N GLN A 120 -8.43 10.68 -15.78
CA GLN A 120 -9.39 11.66 -16.28
C GLN A 120 -9.18 11.92 -17.77
N ALA A 121 -7.93 12.02 -18.23
CA ALA A 121 -7.63 12.14 -19.65
C ALA A 121 -8.06 10.90 -20.46
N VAL A 122 -7.94 9.69 -19.88
CA VAL A 122 -8.44 8.45 -20.48
C VAL A 122 -9.96 8.48 -20.67
N ILE A 123 -10.70 8.98 -19.67
CA ILE A 123 -12.16 9.10 -19.71
C ILE A 123 -12.61 10.22 -20.66
N GLU A 124 -11.82 11.29 -20.79
CA GLU A 124 -12.12 12.40 -21.70
C GLU A 124 -11.94 12.01 -23.17
N TYR A 125 -10.93 11.18 -23.47
CA TYR A 125 -10.59 10.73 -24.81
C TYR A 125 -10.59 9.18 -24.93
N PRO A 126 -11.74 8.52 -24.78
CA PRO A 126 -11.83 7.06 -24.72
C PRO A 126 -11.31 6.38 -26.00
N ASP A 127 -11.50 7.01 -27.16
CA ASP A 127 -11.02 6.50 -28.46
C ASP A 127 -9.50 6.48 -28.59
N ARG A 128 -8.81 7.46 -27.99
CA ARG A 128 -7.35 7.55 -28.06
C ARG A 128 -6.68 6.59 -27.09
N TYR A 129 -7.33 6.28 -25.98
CA TYR A 129 -6.75 5.52 -24.86
C TYR A 129 -7.52 4.23 -24.56
N ARG A 130 -8.05 3.55 -25.60
CA ARG A 130 -8.90 2.35 -25.48
C ARG A 130 -8.30 1.28 -24.56
N ALA A 131 -7.04 0.94 -24.76
CA ALA A 131 -6.34 -0.07 -23.94
C ALA A 131 -6.32 0.33 -22.46
N CYS A 132 -5.98 1.58 -22.17
CA CYS A 132 -5.95 2.10 -20.81
C CYS A 132 -7.37 2.16 -20.20
N LEU A 133 -8.38 2.59 -20.97
CA LEU A 133 -9.77 2.62 -20.53
C LEU A 133 -10.27 1.23 -20.17
N ILE A 134 -10.05 0.23 -21.03
CA ILE A 134 -10.44 -1.16 -20.81
C ILE A 134 -9.84 -1.69 -19.51
N VAL A 135 -8.55 -1.42 -19.26
CA VAL A 135 -7.87 -1.87 -18.04
C VAL A 135 -8.37 -1.10 -16.81
N LEU A 136 -8.47 0.22 -16.85
CA LEU A 136 -8.89 1.03 -15.71
C LEU A 136 -10.36 0.78 -15.33
N ALA A 137 -11.22 0.61 -16.33
CA ALA A 137 -12.63 0.25 -16.18
C ALA A 137 -12.83 -1.24 -15.89
N GLY A 138 -11.76 -2.01 -15.60
CA GLY A 138 -11.85 -3.42 -15.23
C GLY A 138 -12.84 -3.67 -14.09
N GLY A 139 -13.98 -4.28 -14.42
CA GLY A 139 -15.10 -4.56 -13.51
C GLY A 139 -16.21 -3.51 -13.47
N ALA A 140 -16.18 -2.50 -14.36
CA ALA A 140 -17.34 -1.67 -14.66
C ALA A 140 -18.37 -2.47 -15.48
N ASP A 141 -19.58 -1.92 -15.63
CA ASP A 141 -20.59 -2.48 -16.52
C ASP A 141 -20.09 -2.51 -17.97
N THR A 142 -20.23 -3.65 -18.63
CA THR A 142 -19.69 -3.85 -19.98
C THR A 142 -20.43 -3.01 -21.02
N ASN A 143 -21.75 -2.80 -20.88
CA ASN A 143 -22.52 -2.00 -21.83
C ASN A 143 -22.12 -0.53 -21.77
N ASP A 144 -21.84 -0.01 -20.57
CA ASP A 144 -21.33 1.36 -20.40
C ASP A 144 -19.96 1.52 -21.08
N LEU A 145 -19.08 0.52 -20.94
CA LEU A 145 -17.78 0.53 -21.59
C LEU A 145 -17.90 0.44 -23.11
N LEU A 146 -18.75 -0.45 -23.63
CA LEU A 146 -19.04 -0.55 -25.07
C LEU A 146 -19.65 0.75 -25.61
N THR A 147 -20.52 1.41 -24.85
CA THR A 147 -21.10 2.72 -25.20
C THR A 147 -20.00 3.78 -25.32
N LEU A 148 -19.05 3.81 -24.38
CA LEU A 148 -17.92 4.75 -24.44
C LEU A 148 -16.95 4.47 -25.58
N LEU A 149 -16.83 3.21 -25.99
CA LEU A 149 -15.99 2.79 -27.12
C LEU A 149 -16.71 2.94 -28.48
N GLY A 150 -17.97 3.38 -28.48
CA GLY A 150 -18.79 3.49 -29.70
C GLY A 150 -19.21 2.15 -30.30
N LEU A 151 -19.19 1.07 -29.52
CA LEU A 151 -19.46 -0.30 -29.96
C LEU A 151 -20.90 -0.77 -29.70
N SER A 152 -21.63 -0.07 -28.82
CA SER A 152 -22.97 -0.50 -28.36
C SER A 152 -24.06 -0.53 -29.45
N GLY A 153 -23.79 0.00 -30.65
CA GLY A 153 -24.78 0.09 -31.75
C GLY A 153 -24.75 -1.05 -32.77
N SER A 154 -23.77 -1.95 -32.73
CA SER A 154 -23.55 -2.91 -33.83
C SER A 154 -24.39 -4.20 -33.74
N GLU A 155 -24.85 -4.62 -32.56
CA GLU A 155 -25.51 -5.93 -32.41
C GLU A 155 -27.03 -5.90 -32.57
N ASP A 156 -27.69 -4.79 -32.18
CA ASP A 156 -29.14 -4.66 -32.35
C ASP A 156 -29.56 -4.29 -33.78
N ALA A 157 -28.65 -3.71 -34.58
CA ALA A 157 -28.92 -3.34 -35.96
C ALA A 157 -29.09 -4.56 -36.89
N SER A 158 -28.48 -5.71 -36.56
CA SER A 158 -28.61 -6.94 -37.37
C SER A 158 -29.75 -7.85 -36.93
N ARG A 159 -30.50 -7.53 -35.87
CA ARG A 159 -31.60 -8.37 -35.35
C ARG A 159 -33.00 -7.77 -35.52
N ARG A 160 -33.11 -6.58 -36.12
CA ARG A 160 -34.37 -5.93 -36.49
C ARG A 160 -34.67 -6.13 -37.98
N ASP A 161 -34.97 -7.37 -38.34
CA ASP A 161 -35.71 -7.73 -39.55
C ASP A 161 -37.08 -8.20 -39.06
N ASP A 162 -38.07 -7.29 -39.01
CA ASP A 162 -39.53 -7.55 -38.94
C ASP A 162 -40.29 -6.27 -38.55
N GLY A 163 -40.49 -5.36 -39.52
CA GLY A 163 -41.69 -4.51 -39.64
C GLY A 163 -42.05 -3.46 -38.57
N VAL A 164 -41.28 -3.27 -37.49
CA VAL A 164 -41.61 -2.25 -36.47
C VAL A 164 -41.11 -0.88 -36.91
N GLU A 165 -42.03 0.08 -37.05
CA GLU A 165 -41.78 1.50 -37.32
C GLU A 165 -40.51 2.00 -36.61
N GLU A 166 -39.53 2.40 -37.44
CA GLU A 166 -38.28 3.00 -37.03
C GLU A 166 -38.58 4.32 -36.30
N LYS A 167 -38.83 4.21 -34.99
CA LYS A 167 -38.94 5.36 -34.11
C LYS A 167 -37.55 5.98 -34.07
N ALA A 168 -37.32 6.95 -34.96
CA ALA A 168 -36.07 7.69 -35.09
C ALA A 168 -35.63 8.14 -33.69
N ILE A 169 -34.61 7.49 -33.16
CA ILE A 169 -34.04 7.81 -31.85
C ILE A 169 -33.60 9.26 -31.94
N ARG A 170 -34.12 10.10 -31.03
CA ARG A 170 -33.79 11.52 -31.05
C ARG A 170 -32.29 11.66 -30.75
N PRO A 171 -31.52 12.47 -31.50
CA PRO A 171 -30.09 12.67 -31.24
C PRO A 171 -29.76 12.97 -29.77
N SER A 172 -30.67 13.67 -29.07
CA SER A 172 -30.57 13.99 -27.65
C SER A 172 -30.55 12.78 -26.70
N GLU A 173 -31.17 11.66 -27.07
CA GLU A 173 -31.23 10.45 -26.22
C GLU A 173 -29.91 9.66 -26.27
N VAL A 174 -29.27 9.61 -27.43
CA VAL A 174 -27.96 8.99 -27.62
C VAL A 174 -26.89 9.75 -26.82
N ASP A 175 -26.94 11.09 -26.86
CA ASP A 175 -26.03 11.94 -26.10
C ASP A 175 -26.19 11.74 -24.58
N GLN A 176 -27.42 11.58 -24.10
CA GLN A 176 -27.68 11.32 -22.67
C GLN A 176 -27.15 9.96 -22.22
N ALA A 177 -27.40 8.90 -23.00
CA ALA A 177 -26.91 7.56 -22.68
C ALA A 177 -25.38 7.52 -22.59
N TYR A 178 -24.70 8.21 -23.52
CA TYR A 178 -23.24 8.35 -23.50
C TYR A 178 -22.74 9.12 -22.26
N ILE A 179 -23.36 10.26 -21.93
CA ILE A 179 -22.99 11.06 -20.74
C ILE A 179 -23.15 10.24 -19.46
N ASP A 180 -24.23 9.47 -19.35
CA ASP A 180 -24.50 8.66 -18.17
C ASP A 180 -23.54 7.46 -18.05
N ALA A 181 -23.24 6.78 -19.17
CA ALA A 181 -22.21 5.73 -19.22
C ALA A 181 -20.84 6.29 -18.81
N LYS A 182 -20.47 7.47 -19.32
CA LYS A 182 -19.22 8.17 -18.96
C LYS A 182 -19.14 8.43 -17.46
N ARG A 183 -20.22 8.94 -16.85
CA ARG A 183 -20.28 9.21 -15.41
C ARG A 183 -20.14 7.95 -14.57
N ARG A 184 -20.82 6.87 -14.94
CA ARG A 184 -20.75 5.58 -14.23
C ARG A 184 -19.35 4.96 -14.29
N VAL A 185 -18.74 4.94 -15.47
CA VAL A 185 -17.37 4.43 -15.65
C VAL A 185 -16.35 5.31 -14.91
N ALA A 186 -16.49 6.63 -14.98
CA ALA A 186 -15.64 7.55 -14.21
C ALA A 186 -15.73 7.30 -12.70
N ALA A 187 -16.94 7.19 -12.16
CA ALA A 187 -17.16 6.90 -10.75
C ALA A 187 -16.55 5.55 -10.33
N HIS A 188 -16.66 4.53 -11.20
CA HIS A 188 -16.04 3.23 -10.96
C HIS A 188 -14.51 3.32 -10.94
N ILE A 189 -13.90 3.99 -11.92
CA ILE A 189 -12.44 4.20 -12.00
C ILE A 189 -11.94 4.94 -10.76
N GLN A 190 -12.64 5.99 -10.33
CA GLN A 190 -12.26 6.74 -9.12
C GLN A 190 -12.30 5.86 -7.86
N ARG A 191 -13.41 5.14 -7.64
CA ARG A 191 -13.53 4.21 -6.50
C ARG A 191 -12.48 3.11 -6.55
N SER A 192 -12.15 2.65 -7.75
CA SER A 192 -11.10 1.68 -8.05
C SER A 192 -9.71 2.19 -7.64
N LEU A 193 -9.43 3.47 -7.91
CA LEU A 193 -8.19 4.15 -7.52
C LEU A 193 -8.12 4.40 -6.02
N ASP A 194 -9.22 4.78 -5.37
CA ASP A 194 -9.28 4.95 -3.91
C ASP A 194 -8.93 3.63 -3.21
N VAL A 195 -9.52 2.51 -3.67
CA VAL A 195 -9.22 1.17 -3.15
C VAL A 195 -7.76 0.80 -3.40
N PHE A 196 -7.19 1.16 -4.56
CA PHE A 196 -5.77 0.95 -4.83
C PHE A 196 -4.89 1.73 -3.85
N GLN A 197 -5.15 3.03 -3.66
CA GLN A 197 -4.41 3.89 -2.72
C GLN A 197 -4.44 3.30 -1.30
N ILE A 198 -5.62 2.96 -0.79
CA ILE A 198 -5.78 2.36 0.55
C ILE A 198 -4.97 1.06 0.66
N ARG A 199 -5.07 0.16 -0.34
CA ARG A 199 -4.36 -1.12 -0.34
C ARG A 199 -2.84 -0.95 -0.39
N VAL A 200 -2.34 0.00 -1.19
CA VAL A 200 -0.91 0.29 -1.32
C VAL A 200 -0.35 0.88 -0.03
N THR A 201 -1.05 1.85 0.57
CA THR A 201 -0.66 2.44 1.86
C THR A 201 -0.60 1.39 2.95
N LEU A 202 -1.66 0.60 3.14
CA LEU A 202 -1.69 -0.44 4.16
C LEU A 202 -0.57 -1.47 3.96
N ARG A 203 -0.35 -1.95 2.73
CA ARG A 203 0.72 -2.93 2.47
C ARG A 203 2.11 -2.35 2.69
N TRP A 204 2.33 -1.09 2.34
CA TRP A 204 3.59 -0.41 2.60
C TRP A 204 3.85 -0.30 4.10
N GLU A 205 2.86 0.13 4.88
CA GLU A 205 2.98 0.20 6.35
C GLU A 205 3.28 -1.16 6.97
N TRP A 206 2.56 -2.20 6.55
CA TRP A 206 2.81 -3.57 7.00
C TRP A 206 4.23 -4.02 6.67
N LEU A 207 4.69 -3.80 5.43
CA LEU A 207 6.05 -4.14 5.01
C LEU A 207 7.09 -3.43 5.88
N MET A 208 6.93 -2.12 6.13
CA MET A 208 7.86 -1.34 6.95
C MET A 208 7.86 -1.80 8.41
N LYS A 209 6.69 -2.11 8.98
CA LYS A 209 6.58 -2.68 10.34
C LYS A 209 7.26 -4.04 10.44
N SER A 210 7.02 -4.93 9.47
CA SER A 210 7.66 -6.24 9.41
C SER A 210 9.17 -6.14 9.27
N LEU A 211 9.68 -5.27 8.39
CA LEU A 211 11.12 -5.02 8.24
C LEU A 211 11.73 -4.47 9.52
N SER A 212 11.03 -3.57 10.22
CA SER A 212 11.50 -3.02 11.50
C SER A 212 11.63 -4.08 12.58
N ILE A 213 10.65 -4.98 12.69
CA ILE A 213 10.69 -6.08 13.65
C ILE A 213 11.82 -7.05 13.30
N ALA A 214 11.91 -7.46 12.03
CA ALA A 214 12.97 -8.36 11.56
C ALA A 214 14.37 -7.78 11.81
N PHE A 215 14.55 -6.48 11.55
CA PHE A 215 15.83 -5.82 11.78
C PHE A 215 16.17 -5.72 13.27
N SER A 216 15.19 -5.43 14.12
CA SER A 216 15.41 -5.37 15.57
C SER A 216 15.79 -6.74 16.14
N ILE A 217 15.12 -7.82 15.71
CA ILE A 217 15.48 -9.20 16.07
C ILE A 217 16.92 -9.50 15.62
N LEU A 218 17.27 -9.15 14.38
CA LEU A 218 18.61 -9.37 13.84
C LEU A 218 19.69 -8.65 14.64
N VAL A 219 19.49 -7.37 14.99
CA VAL A 219 20.47 -6.59 15.77
C VAL A 219 20.66 -7.20 17.14
N ILE A 220 19.59 -7.55 17.85
CA ILE A 220 19.72 -8.14 19.19
C ILE A 220 20.39 -9.50 19.11
N PHE A 221 20.04 -10.32 18.12
CA PHE A 221 20.70 -11.60 17.88
C PHE A 221 22.21 -11.43 17.66
N LEU A 222 22.62 -10.48 16.83
CA LEU A 222 24.03 -10.17 16.59
C LEU A 222 24.74 -9.67 17.85
N LEU A 223 24.10 -8.80 18.64
CA LEU A 223 24.66 -8.30 19.90
C LEU A 223 24.86 -9.44 20.92
N VAL A 224 23.88 -10.31 21.10
CA VAL A 224 23.99 -11.47 21.99
C VAL A 224 25.08 -12.43 21.51
N ALA A 225 25.13 -12.72 20.21
CA ALA A 225 26.12 -13.63 19.64
C ALA A 225 27.56 -13.11 19.76
N THR A 226 27.76 -11.79 19.69
CA THR A 226 29.10 -11.17 19.71
C THR A 226 29.58 -10.82 21.11
N PHE A 227 28.70 -10.34 21.99
CA PHE A 227 29.07 -9.82 23.31
C PHE A 227 28.75 -10.74 24.50
N LEU A 228 27.84 -11.72 24.34
CA LEU A 228 27.51 -12.70 25.40
C LEU A 228 28.00 -14.16 25.19
N PRO A 229 28.94 -14.50 24.28
CA PRO A 229 29.23 -15.91 23.97
C PRO A 229 29.81 -16.73 25.14
N THR A 230 30.33 -16.11 26.20
CA THR A 230 30.90 -16.79 27.38
C THR A 230 29.98 -16.86 28.60
N ALA A 231 28.83 -16.18 28.59
CA ALA A 231 27.98 -16.03 29.79
C ALA A 231 26.82 -17.03 29.87
N ILE A 232 26.48 -17.72 28.77
CA ILE A 232 25.25 -18.52 28.68
C ILE A 232 25.58 -19.95 28.24
N ASP A 233 25.95 -20.80 29.20
CA ASP A 233 26.13 -22.23 28.95
C ASP A 233 24.78 -22.97 28.88
N ASN A 234 23.74 -22.40 29.46
CA ASN A 234 22.43 -23.05 29.59
C ASN A 234 21.48 -22.70 28.44
N THR A 235 20.93 -23.72 27.76
CA THR A 235 20.01 -23.54 26.62
C THR A 235 18.74 -22.76 27.00
N SER A 236 18.26 -22.91 28.24
CA SER A 236 17.08 -22.19 28.74
C SER A 236 17.27 -20.68 28.80
N GLU A 237 18.45 -20.22 29.25
CA GLU A 237 18.77 -18.80 29.33
C GLU A 237 18.86 -18.15 27.94
N LYS A 238 19.39 -18.88 26.94
CA LYS A 238 19.41 -18.40 25.54
C LYS A 238 17.99 -18.14 25.03
N ILE A 239 17.05 -19.05 25.32
CA ILE A 239 15.65 -18.90 24.94
C ILE A 239 15.03 -17.68 25.64
N THR A 240 15.28 -17.49 26.94
CA THR A 240 14.77 -16.33 27.68
C THR A 240 15.28 -15.01 27.09
N TRP A 241 16.57 -14.93 26.71
CA TRP A 241 17.11 -13.73 26.06
C TRP A 241 16.50 -13.48 24.68
N ILE A 242 16.26 -14.53 23.88
CA ILE A 242 15.56 -14.40 22.59
C ILE A 242 14.12 -13.91 22.80
N LEU A 243 13.42 -14.41 23.82
CA LEU A 243 12.06 -13.96 24.14
C LEU A 243 12.04 -12.50 24.60
N ILE A 244 12.95 -12.10 25.50
CA ILE A 244 13.10 -10.70 25.94
C ILE A 244 13.42 -9.80 24.75
N ALA A 245 14.33 -10.22 23.87
CA ALA A 245 14.68 -9.49 22.66
C ALA A 245 13.47 -9.30 21.72
N THR A 246 12.68 -10.36 21.54
CA THR A 246 11.49 -10.34 20.68
C THR A 246 10.42 -9.42 21.25
N ILE A 247 10.16 -9.49 22.56
CA ILE A 247 9.23 -8.62 23.26
C ILE A 247 9.71 -7.16 23.20
N GLY A 248 10.99 -6.92 23.45
CA GLY A 248 11.61 -5.59 23.35
C GLY A 248 11.49 -4.98 21.95
N GLY A 249 11.74 -5.78 20.91
CA GLY A 249 11.57 -5.39 19.52
C GLY A 249 10.12 -5.06 19.14
N PHE A 250 9.13 -5.70 19.79
CA PHE A 250 7.71 -5.40 19.59
C PHE A 250 7.25 -4.15 20.35
N VAL A 251 7.76 -3.94 21.57
CA VAL A 251 7.40 -2.79 22.42
C VAL A 251 8.01 -1.49 21.90
N ALA A 252 9.19 -1.52 21.29
CA ALA A 252 9.88 -0.32 20.84
C ALA A 252 9.08 0.55 19.84
N PRO A 253 8.46 0.00 18.77
CA PRO A 253 7.59 0.78 17.88
C PRO A 253 6.39 1.41 18.61
N VAL A 254 5.77 0.68 19.52
CA VAL A 254 4.60 1.17 20.30
C VAL A 254 5.01 2.33 21.20
N ALA A 255 6.13 2.20 21.91
CA ALA A 255 6.67 3.27 22.75
C ALA A 255 6.97 4.54 21.93
N ARG A 256 7.53 4.38 20.72
CA ARG A 256 7.77 5.50 19.82
C ARG A 256 6.47 6.19 19.39
N ASP A 257 5.45 5.43 18.98
CA ASP A 257 4.17 5.99 18.53
C ASP A 257 3.45 6.72 19.67
N LEU A 258 3.56 6.21 20.91
CA LEU A 258 3.09 6.89 22.12
C LEU A 258 3.83 8.22 22.35
N VAL A 259 5.16 8.23 22.26
CA VAL A 259 5.97 9.45 22.41
C VAL A 259 5.63 10.49 21.34
N ALA A 260 5.48 10.07 20.08
CA ALA A 260 5.10 10.96 19.00
C ALA A 260 3.70 11.56 19.22
N SER A 261 2.75 10.75 19.72
CA SER A 261 1.40 11.20 20.06
C SER A 261 1.41 12.22 21.21
N LEU A 262 2.21 11.98 22.25
CA LEU A 262 2.39 12.91 23.37
C LEU A 262 3.03 14.23 22.93
N GLN A 263 4.06 14.17 22.08
CA GLN A 263 4.70 15.37 21.51
C GLN A 263 3.70 16.21 20.68
N LYS A 264 2.82 15.56 19.92
CA LYS A 264 1.76 16.23 19.14
C LYS A 264 0.74 16.94 20.02
N ILE A 265 0.41 16.39 21.18
CA ILE A 265 -0.48 17.05 22.16
C ILE A 265 0.24 18.24 22.82
N ARG A 266 1.50 18.06 23.22
CA ARG A 266 2.30 19.12 23.85
C ARG A 266 2.49 20.32 22.93
N GLY A 267 2.74 20.10 21.64
CA GLY A 267 2.93 21.17 20.66
C GLY A 267 1.66 21.95 20.27
N ARG A 268 0.47 21.56 20.76
CA ARG A 268 -0.79 22.30 20.54
C ARG A 268 -1.20 23.18 21.72
N GLY A 269 -0.53 23.07 22.86
CA GLY A 269 -0.85 23.81 24.09
C GLY A 269 0.00 25.06 24.32
N THR A 270 0.85 25.43 23.37
CA THR A 270 1.71 26.63 23.35
C THR A 270 1.46 27.39 22.07
#